data_AF-A0A6M0BK79-F1
#
_entry.id   AF-A0A6M0BK79-F1
#
_cell.length_a   1.000
_cell.length_b   1.000
_cell.length_c   1.000
_cell.angle_alpha   90.00
_cell.angle_beta   90.00
_cell.angle_gamma   90.00
#
_symmetry.space_group_name_H-M   'P 1'
#
loop_
_entity.id
_entity.type
_entity.pdbx_description
1 polymer ?
#
loop_
_entity_poly.entity_id
_entity_poly.type
_entity_poly.pdbx_seq_one_letter_code
_entity_poly.pdbx_strand_id
1 'polypeptide(L)'
;MTAATIAIWTLGPLLGLMIFLFIFRIVLTWYPQVDLNRLPFNLVAWPTEPFLVPMRKIVPPIGGVDISPIIWVGIFSLLREILLGQQGILRMMI
;
A
#
# COMPACT_ATOMS: atom_id res chain seq x y z
N MET A 1 -12.60 -24.47 9.64
CA MET A 1 -12.22 -23.12 9.18
C MET A 1 -12.95 -22.84 7.87
N THR A 2 -13.72 -21.77 7.78
CA THR A 2 -14.40 -21.41 6.52
C THR A 2 -13.40 -20.80 5.53
N ALA A 3 -13.68 -20.86 4.23
CA ALA A 3 -12.85 -20.22 3.21
C ALA A 3 -12.69 -18.71 3.46
N ALA A 4 -13.77 -18.04 3.91
CA ALA A 4 -13.75 -16.62 4.29
C ALA A 4 -12.77 -16.35 5.45
N THR A 5 -12.69 -17.25 6.44
CA THR A 5 -11.72 -17.12 7.53
C THR A 5 -10.30 -17.10 6.97
N ILE A 6 -9.93 -18.10 6.15
CA ILE A 6 -8.58 -18.19 5.54
C ILE A 6 -8.25 -16.93 4.73
N ALA A 7 -9.21 -16.41 3.97
CA ALA A 7 -9.04 -15.16 3.22
C ALA A 7 -8.74 -13.97 4.13
N ILE A 8 -9.40 -13.84 5.27
CA ILE A 8 -9.14 -12.76 6.24
C ILE A 8 -7.72 -12.86 6.83
N TRP A 9 -7.32 -14.07 7.25
CA TRP A 9 -6.00 -14.29 7.86
C TRP A 9 -4.83 -14.01 6.89
N THR A 10 -5.06 -14.11 5.58
CA THR A 10 -4.06 -13.85 4.55
C THR A 10 -4.10 -12.41 4.05
N LEU A 11 -5.27 -11.90 3.68
CA LEU A 11 -5.45 -10.55 3.13
C LEU A 11 -5.20 -9.46 4.18
N GLY A 12 -5.57 -9.69 5.45
CA GLY A 12 -5.42 -8.69 6.51
C GLY A 12 -3.98 -8.22 6.70
N PRO A 13 -3.03 -9.13 6.98
CA PRO A 13 -1.63 -8.77 7.07
C PRO A 13 -1.08 -8.18 5.77
N LEU A 14 -1.43 -8.73 4.60
CA LEU A 14 -0.92 -8.29 3.31
C LEU A 14 -1.34 -6.85 2.97
N LEU A 15 -2.63 -6.53 3.09
CA LEU A 15 -3.14 -5.18 2.86
C LEU A 15 -2.58 -4.20 3.89
N GLY A 16 -2.46 -4.62 5.16
CA GLY A 16 -1.85 -3.80 6.21
C GLY A 16 -0.38 -3.48 5.95
N LEU A 17 0.39 -4.48 5.52
CA LEU A 17 1.78 -4.31 5.14
C LEU A 17 1.91 -3.34 3.97
N MET A 18 1.10 -3.48 2.91
CA MET A 18 1.15 -2.57 1.78
C MET A 18 0.83 -1.13 2.16
N ILE A 19 -0.19 -0.90 3.01
CA ILE A 19 -0.50 0.44 3.54
C ILE A 19 0.71 1.01 4.29
N PHE A 20 1.31 0.19 5.17
CA PHE A 20 2.50 0.59 5.92
C PHE A 20 3.68 0.94 5.00
N LEU A 21 3.96 0.13 3.98
CA LEU A 21 5.02 0.40 3.01
C LEU A 21 4.73 1.67 2.21
N PHE A 22 3.49 1.93 1.80
CA PHE A 22 3.16 3.20 1.13
C PHE A 22 3.33 4.40 2.04
N ILE A 23 3.00 4.30 3.34
CA ILE A 23 3.27 5.37 4.31
C ILE A 23 4.78 5.66 4.38
N PHE A 24 5.62 4.62 4.50
CA PHE A 24 7.07 4.79 4.44
C PHE A 24 7.52 5.39 3.11
N ARG A 25 6.88 4.99 2.01
CA ARG A 25 7.18 5.53 0.69
C ARG A 25 6.93 7.02 0.61
N ILE A 26 5.84 7.53 1.20
CA ILE A 26 5.59 8.98 1.29
C ILE A 26 6.79 9.68 1.92
N VAL A 27 7.27 9.20 3.08
CA VAL A 27 8.42 9.80 3.75
C VAL A 27 9.67 9.74 2.89
N LEU A 28 9.94 8.60 2.23
CA LEU A 28 11.12 8.46 1.36
C LEU A 28 11.09 9.40 0.15
N THR A 29 9.92 9.80 -0.35
CA THR A 29 9.83 10.76 -1.45
C THR A 29 10.27 12.16 -1.06
N TRP A 30 10.30 12.50 0.23
CA TRP A 30 10.82 13.78 0.72
C TRP A 30 12.36 13.83 0.72
N TYR A 31 13.01 12.67 0.62
CA TYR A 31 14.47 12.53 0.60
C TYR A 31 14.95 11.90 -0.71
N PRO A 32 14.89 12.64 -1.84
CA PRO A 32 15.22 12.11 -3.18
C PRO A 32 16.69 11.68 -3.34
N GLN A 33 17.55 12.05 -2.40
CA GLN A 33 18.97 11.71 -2.35
C GLN A 33 19.22 10.28 -1.84
N VAL A 34 18.22 9.63 -1.26
CA VAL A 34 18.32 8.27 -0.74
C VAL A 34 18.31 7.26 -1.90
N ASP A 35 19.27 6.35 -1.90
CA ASP A 35 19.28 5.22 -2.85
C ASP A 35 18.24 4.17 -2.44
N LEU A 36 17.14 4.16 -3.20
CA LEU A 36 16.00 3.27 -2.99
C LEU A 36 16.28 1.81 -3.34
N ASN A 37 17.39 1.50 -4.02
CA ASN A 37 17.79 0.12 -4.33
C ASN A 37 18.69 -0.49 -3.25
N ARG A 38 19.12 0.30 -2.27
CA ARG A 38 19.96 -0.15 -1.16
C ARG A 38 19.12 -0.56 0.05
N LEU A 39 19.58 -1.57 0.79
CA LEU A 39 19.02 -1.93 2.08
C LEU A 39 19.18 -0.77 3.09
N PRO A 40 18.15 -0.46 3.90
CA PRO A 40 16.84 -1.15 4.01
C PRO A 40 15.75 -0.61 3.08
N PHE A 41 16.01 0.44 2.30
CA PHE A 41 15.00 1.19 1.55
C PHE A 41 14.36 0.40 0.40
N ASN A 42 15.11 -0.53 -0.19
CA ASN A 42 14.60 -1.44 -1.22
C ASN A 42 13.45 -2.33 -0.74
N LEU A 43 13.39 -2.66 0.56
CA LEU A 43 12.28 -3.40 1.16
C LEU A 43 10.96 -2.64 1.08
N VAL A 44 11.02 -1.31 1.01
CA VAL A 44 9.85 -0.44 0.81
C VAL A 44 9.65 -0.13 -0.66
N ALA A 45 10.74 0.21 -1.37
CA ALA A 45 10.67 0.64 -2.76
C ALA A 45 10.17 -0.47 -3.67
N TRP A 46 10.75 -1.67 -3.62
CA TRP A 46 10.43 -2.72 -4.59
C TRP A 46 8.98 -3.21 -4.53
N PRO A 47 8.35 -3.43 -3.36
CA PRO A 47 6.95 -3.86 -3.33
C PRO A 47 5.97 -2.77 -3.76
N THR A 48 6.32 -1.49 -3.54
CA THR A 48 5.43 -0.36 -3.85
C THR A 48 5.56 0.12 -5.30
N GLU A 49 6.76 0.03 -5.89
CA GLU A 49 7.07 0.60 -7.20
C GLU A 49 6.18 0.12 -8.37
N PRO A 50 5.79 -1.18 -8.48
CA PRO A 50 4.88 -1.64 -9.53
C PRO A 50 3.53 -0.93 -9.56
N PHE A 51 3.09 -0.40 -8.41
CA PHE A 51 1.86 0.40 -8.28
C PHE A 51 2.10 1.88 -8.58
N LEU A 52 3.27 2.40 -8.24
CA LEU A 52 3.61 3.82 -8.38
C LEU A 52 3.98 4.20 -9.81
N VAL A 53 4.72 3.34 -10.52
CA VAL A 53 5.11 3.58 -11.92
C VAL A 53 3.92 3.90 -12.83
N PRO A 54 2.83 3.11 -12.86
CA PRO A 54 1.65 3.47 -13.64
C PRO A 54 0.95 4.70 -13.07
N MET A 55 0.90 4.85 -11.74
CA MET A 55 0.19 5.97 -11.11
C MET A 55 0.83 7.32 -11.41
N ARG A 56 2.17 7.39 -11.44
CA ARG A 56 2.91 8.62 -11.80
C ARG A 56 2.67 9.09 -13.22
N LYS A 57 2.17 8.22 -14.12
CA LYS A 57 1.76 8.62 -15.47
C LYS A 57 0.43 9.39 -15.47
N ILE A 58 -0.41 9.16 -14.46
CA ILE A 58 -1.72 9.81 -14.31
C ILE A 58 -1.58 11.03 -13.40
N VAL A 59 -0.89 10.88 -12.27
CA VAL A 59 -0.64 11.92 -11.29
C VAL A 59 0.87 12.11 -11.17
N PRO A 60 1.47 13.02 -11.96
CA PRO A 60 2.90 13.26 -11.91
C PRO A 60 3.32 13.87 -10.56
N PRO A 61 4.61 13.72 -10.17
CA PRO A 61 5.14 14.37 -8.97
C PRO A 61 4.92 15.89 -8.98
N ILE A 62 4.55 16.45 -7.84
CA ILE A 62 4.30 17.88 -7.66
C ILE A 62 5.43 18.46 -6.81
N GLY A 63 6.10 19.49 -7.30
CA GLY A 63 7.21 20.12 -6.58
C GLY A 63 8.39 19.17 -6.29
N GLY A 64 8.60 18.16 -7.14
CA GLY A 64 9.65 17.15 -6.97
C GLY A 64 9.34 16.05 -5.95
N VAL A 65 8.15 16.08 -5.33
CA VAL A 65 7.68 15.05 -4.39
C VAL A 65 6.63 14.19 -5.07
N ASP A 66 6.79 12.87 -4.96
CA ASP A 66 5.83 11.90 -5.49
C ASP A 66 4.64 11.72 -4.52
N ILE A 67 3.47 12.22 -4.93
CA ILE A 67 2.23 12.12 -4.15
C ILE A 67 1.45 10.83 -4.43
N SER A 68 1.87 10.02 -5.41
CA SER A 68 1.17 8.79 -5.77
C SER A 68 1.07 7.73 -4.65
N PRO A 69 2.02 7.60 -3.70
CA PRO A 69 1.87 6.68 -2.57
C PRO A 69 0.68 7.03 -1.65
N ILE A 70 0.34 8.32 -1.51
CA ILE A 70 -0.81 8.77 -0.71
C ILE A 70 -2.11 8.19 -1.27
N ILE A 71 -2.24 8.21 -2.60
CA ILE A 71 -3.42 7.68 -3.28
C ILE A 71 -3.55 6.17 -3.03
N TRP A 72 -2.42 5.45 -3.07
CA TRP A 72 -2.41 4.03 -2.78
C TRP A 72 -2.66 3.69 -1.30
N VAL A 73 -2.26 4.53 -0.34
CA VAL A 73 -2.72 4.41 1.06
C VAL A 73 -4.24 4.45 1.11
N GLY A 74 -4.87 5.41 0.43
CA GLY A 74 -6.33 5.52 0.36
C GLY A 74 -6.99 4.29 -0.25
N ILE A 75 -6.50 3.83 -1.42
CA ILE A 75 -7.04 2.66 -2.14
C ILE A 75 -6.94 1.40 -1.27
N PHE A 76 -5.76 1.10 -0.72
CA PHE A 76 -5.57 -0.11 0.08
C PHE A 76 -6.34 -0.05 1.41
N SER A 77 -6.46 1.14 2.03
CA SER A 77 -7.26 1.31 3.24
C SER A 77 -8.75 1.09 2.99
N LEU A 78 -9.27 1.65 1.89
CA LEU A 78 -10.65 1.42 1.46
C LEU A 78 -10.91 -0.06 1.16
N LEU A 79 -9.99 -0.70 0.42
CA LEU A 79 -10.09 -2.12 0.10
C LEU A 79 -10.07 -2.99 1.38
N ARG A 80 -9.19 -2.67 2.33
CA ARG A 80 -9.13 -3.35 3.63
C ARG A 80 -10.44 -3.19 4.39
N GLU A 81 -11.02 -2.00 4.44
CA GLU A 81 -12.26 -1.75 5.17
C GLU A 81 -13.45 -2.48 4.53
N ILE A 82 -13.61 -2.38 3.20
CA ILE A 82 -14.70 -3.05 2.47
C ILE A 82 -14.61 -4.57 2.62
N LEU A 83 -13.40 -5.15 2.59
CA LEU A 83 -13.25 -6.60 2.66
C LEU A 83 -13.24 -7.13 4.09
N LEU A 84 -12.54 -6.46 5.00
CA LEU A 84 -12.12 -7.02 6.31
C LEU A 84 -12.58 -6.20 7.52
N GLY A 85 -13.15 -5.01 7.29
CA GLY A 85 -13.65 -4.11 8.33
C GLY A 85 -14.77 -4.72 9.15
N GLN A 86 -15.28 -3.99 10.15
CA GLN A 86 -16.31 -4.54 11.06
C GLN A 86 -17.59 -4.94 10.30
N GLN A 87 -17.93 -4.18 9.26
CA GLN A 87 -19.01 -4.48 8.30
C GLN A 87 -18.46 -4.98 6.96
N GLY A 88 -17.25 -5.54 6.95
CA GLY A 88 -16.59 -6.01 5.73
C GLY A 88 -17.27 -7.26 5.16
N ILE A 89 -17.25 -7.38 3.84
CA ILE A 89 -17.93 -8.47 3.11
C ILE A 89 -17.48 -9.84 3.61
N LEU A 90 -16.17 -10.06 3.81
CA LEU A 90 -15.65 -11.35 4.26
C LEU A 90 -16.00 -11.63 5.73
N ARG A 91 -16.20 -10.60 6.55
CA ARG A 91 -16.62 -10.74 7.95
C ARG A 91 -18.10 -11.12 8.05
N MET A 92 -18.94 -10.60 7.16
CA MET A 92 -20.37 -10.95 7.09
C MET A 92 -20.62 -12.40 6.65
N MET A 93 -19.64 -13.04 6.00
CA MET A 93 -19.73 -14.41 5.47
C MET A 93 -19.31 -15.51 6.47
N ILE A 94 -18.83 -15.14 7.66
CA ILE A 94 -18.37 -16.06 8.71
C ILE A 94 -19.41 -16.07 9.83
#